data_AF-A0A919Q2E0-F1
#
_entry.id   AF-A0A919Q2E0-F1
#
_cell.length_a   1.000
_cell.length_b   1.000
_cell.length_c   1.000
_cell.angle_alpha   90.00
_cell.angle_beta   90.00
_cell.angle_gamma   90.00
#
_symmetry.space_group_name_H-M   'P 1'
#
loop_
_entity.id
_entity.type
_entity.pdbx_description
1 polymer ?
#
loop_
_entity_poly.entity_id
_entity_poly.type
_entity_poly.pdbx_seq_one_letter_code
_entity_poly.pdbx_strand_id
1 'polypeptide(L)'
;MTTERPDDVFRPWDIDQSEDVDRAIGLLRALNAAYSARIAHPRPGDDLEQLRAERRRYATEQRHLNPADQPTIVRILTEYPAVLRQVRTGPP
;
A
#
# COMPACT_ATOMS: atom_id res chain seq x y z
N MET A 1 43.66 29.82 -2.06
CA MET A 1 42.24 29.90 -2.42
C MET A 1 41.84 28.53 -2.93
N THR A 2 41.37 27.68 -2.02
CA THR A 2 40.99 26.30 -2.33
C THR A 2 39.51 26.31 -2.64
N THR A 3 39.16 26.03 -3.89
CA THR A 3 37.77 25.88 -4.32
C THR A 3 37.24 24.56 -3.78
N GLU A 4 36.54 24.62 -2.64
CA GLU A 4 35.73 23.51 -2.13
C GLU A 4 34.75 23.11 -3.25
N ARG A 5 34.90 21.89 -3.77
CA ARG A 5 33.85 21.26 -4.57
C ARG A 5 32.66 21.08 -3.63
N PRO A 6 31.46 21.56 -3.99
CA PRO A 6 30.30 21.32 -3.16
C PRO A 6 30.11 19.81 -3.11
N ASP A 7 30.11 19.29 -1.89
CA ASP A 7 29.82 17.91 -1.57
C ASP A 7 28.77 17.35 -2.52
N ASP A 8 29.20 16.37 -3.30
CA ASP A 8 28.33 15.30 -3.79
C ASP A 8 27.89 14.55 -2.53
N VAL A 9 26.97 15.17 -1.78
CA VAL A 9 26.26 14.50 -0.69
C VAL A 9 25.40 13.50 -1.41
N PHE A 10 25.98 12.32 -1.65
CA PHE A 10 25.25 11.10 -1.88
C PHE A 10 24.43 10.89 -0.61
N ARG A 11 23.31 11.63 -0.51
CA ARG A 11 22.37 11.44 0.58
C ARG A 11 21.96 9.99 0.45
N PRO A 12 22.09 9.20 1.52
CA PRO A 12 21.53 7.87 1.51
C PRO A 12 20.07 8.07 1.13
N TRP A 13 19.72 7.64 -0.07
CA TRP A 13 18.37 7.24 -0.41
C TRP A 13 18.13 5.95 0.41
N ASP A 14 18.25 6.03 1.73
CA ASP A 14 17.21 6.29 2.73
C ASP A 14 16.52 4.93 2.91
N ILE A 15 17.26 4.01 3.55
CA ILE A 15 16.89 2.60 3.70
C ILE A 15 15.47 2.49 4.28
N ASP A 16 15.11 3.40 5.19
CA ASP A 16 13.77 3.52 5.76
C ASP A 16 12.69 3.84 4.70
N GLN A 17 12.98 4.69 3.71
CA GLN A 17 12.04 4.96 2.61
C GLN A 17 11.87 3.76 1.70
N SER A 18 12.94 2.99 1.44
CA SER A 18 12.86 1.73 0.69
C SER A 18 11.98 0.71 1.42
N GLU A 19 12.18 0.55 2.73
CA GLU A 19 11.38 -0.37 3.55
C GLU A 19 9.90 0.04 3.60
N ASP A 20 9.61 1.34 3.73
CA ASP A 20 8.24 1.83 3.78
C ASP A 20 7.50 1.66 2.45
N VAL A 21 8.20 1.86 1.32
CA VAL A 21 7.67 1.54 -0.01
C VAL A 21 7.36 0.04 -0.12
N ASP A 22 8.29 -0.82 0.27
CA ASP A 22 8.10 -2.28 0.22
C ASP A 22 6.95 -2.74 1.12
N ARG A 23 6.84 -2.17 2.33
CA ARG A 23 5.71 -2.43 3.25
C ARG A 23 4.39 -1.96 2.66
N ALA A 24 4.34 -0.78 2.04
CA ALA A 24 3.14 -0.27 1.38
C ALA A 24 2.70 -1.16 0.22
N ILE A 25 3.65 -1.60 -0.62
CA ILE A 25 3.39 -2.57 -1.70
C ILE A 25 2.90 -3.90 -1.12
N GLY A 26 3.52 -4.37 -0.03
CA GLY A 26 3.13 -5.58 0.68
C GLY A 26 1.68 -5.52 1.19
N LEU A 27 1.28 -4.40 1.79
CA LEU A 27 -0.09 -4.16 2.26
C LEU A 27 -1.10 -4.16 1.10
N LEU A 28 -0.80 -3.46 0.01
CA LEU A 28 -1.66 -3.44 -1.19
C LEU A 28 -1.84 -4.84 -1.80
N ARG A 29 -0.76 -5.63 -1.86
CA ARG A 29 -0.83 -7.04 -2.30
C ARG A 29 -1.67 -7.88 -1.35
N ALA A 30 -1.50 -7.71 -0.04
CA ALA A 30 -2.27 -8.41 0.98
C ALA A 30 -3.77 -8.08 0.91
N LEU A 31 -4.12 -6.82 0.67
CA LEU A 31 -5.49 -6.38 0.44
C LEU A 31 -6.08 -7.01 -0.83
N ASN A 32 -5.35 -6.94 -1.94
CA ASN A 32 -5.77 -7.57 -3.20
C ASN A 32 -6.04 -9.08 -3.02
N ALA A 33 -5.18 -9.79 -2.28
CA ALA A 33 -5.37 -11.19 -1.95
C ALA A 33 -6.59 -11.42 -1.05
N ALA A 34 -6.77 -10.59 -0.01
CA ALA A 34 -7.89 -10.70 0.92
C ALA A 34 -9.25 -10.48 0.22
N TYR A 35 -9.36 -9.46 -0.64
CA TYR A 35 -10.57 -9.25 -1.43
C TYR A 35 -10.78 -10.37 -2.46
N SER A 36 -9.72 -10.87 -3.10
CA SER A 36 -9.84 -12.01 -4.03
C SER A 36 -10.37 -13.26 -3.31
N ALA A 37 -9.86 -13.55 -2.12
CA ALA A 37 -10.35 -14.65 -1.28
C ALA A 37 -11.82 -14.43 -0.85
N ARG A 38 -12.20 -13.20 -0.49
CA ARG A 38 -13.59 -12.90 -0.12
C ARG A 38 -14.55 -13.00 -1.29
N ILE A 39 -14.15 -12.59 -2.48
CA ILE A 39 -14.94 -12.76 -3.70
C ILE A 39 -15.10 -14.24 -4.06
N ALA A 40 -14.06 -15.05 -3.85
CA ALA A 40 -14.12 -16.51 -4.09
C ALA A 40 -14.97 -17.23 -3.04
N HIS A 41 -14.98 -16.74 -1.80
CA HIS A 41 -15.72 -17.30 -0.67
C HIS A 41 -16.56 -16.21 0.01
N PRO A 42 -17.65 -15.76 -0.64
CA PRO A 42 -18.50 -14.70 -0.11
C PRO A 42 -19.26 -15.15 1.13
N ARG A 43 -19.48 -14.21 2.05
CA ARG A 43 -20.30 -14.41 3.24
C ARG A 43 -21.73 -13.92 2.99
N PRO A 44 -22.72 -14.39 3.77
CA PRO A 44 -24.06 -13.81 3.74
C PRO A 44 -23.99 -12.30 4.01
N GLY A 45 -24.60 -11.49 3.13
CA GLY A 45 -24.59 -10.03 3.23
C GLY A 45 -23.42 -9.32 2.56
N ASP A 46 -22.45 -10.06 1.98
CA ASP A 46 -21.41 -9.43 1.18
C ASP A 46 -21.98 -8.91 -0.15
N ASP A 47 -21.67 -7.64 -0.46
CA ASP A 47 -21.91 -7.08 -1.79
C ASP A 47 -20.71 -7.39 -2.71
N LEU A 48 -20.91 -8.30 -3.65
CA LEU A 48 -19.86 -8.72 -4.59
C LEU A 48 -19.40 -7.59 -5.54
N GLU A 49 -20.29 -6.65 -5.89
CA GLU A 49 -19.91 -5.52 -6.75
C GLU A 49 -19.03 -4.55 -5.97
N GLN A 50 -19.39 -4.26 -4.72
CA GLN A 50 -18.59 -3.47 -3.79
C GLN A 50 -17.20 -4.11 -3.59
N LEU A 51 -17.14 -5.41 -3.30
CA LEU A 51 -15.87 -6.12 -3.10
C LEU A 51 -14.99 -6.09 -4.37
N ARG A 52 -15.58 -6.20 -5.55
CA ARG A 52 -14.86 -6.08 -6.83
C ARG A 52 -14.37 -4.66 -7.08
N ALA A 53 -15.17 -3.65 -6.73
CA ALA A 53 -14.79 -2.24 -6.85
C ALA A 53 -13.59 -1.91 -5.95
N GLU A 54 -13.64 -2.33 -4.68
CA GLU A 54 -12.54 -2.17 -3.74
C GLU A 54 -11.26 -2.88 -4.20
N ARG A 55 -11.36 -4.13 -4.66
CA ARG A 55 -10.21 -4.84 -5.25
C ARG A 55 -9.61 -4.07 -6.43
N ARG A 56 -10.44 -3.54 -7.34
CA ARG A 56 -9.96 -2.74 -8.48
C ARG A 56 -9.26 -1.47 -8.01
N ARG A 57 -9.78 -0.80 -6.99
CA ARG A 57 -9.16 0.39 -6.39
C ARG A 57 -7.75 0.09 -5.89
N TYR A 58 -7.56 -0.92 -5.04
CA TYR A 58 -6.23 -1.26 -4.51
C TYR A 58 -5.28 -1.81 -5.58
N ALA A 59 -5.80 -2.51 -6.59
CA ALA A 59 -4.99 -2.93 -7.75
C ALA A 59 -4.50 -1.75 -8.59
N THR A 60 -5.36 -0.74 -8.82
CA THR A 60 -4.96 0.50 -9.49
C THR A 60 -3.94 1.26 -8.65
N GLU A 61 -4.20 1.44 -7.35
CA GLU A 61 -3.26 2.12 -6.46
C GLU A 61 -1.89 1.44 -6.43
N GLN A 62 -1.83 0.11 -6.41
CA GLN A 62 -0.57 -0.63 -6.52
C GLN A 62 0.16 -0.40 -7.84
N ARG A 63 -0.56 -0.31 -8.97
CA ARG A 63 0.04 -0.06 -10.30
C ARG A 63 0.57 1.36 -10.46
N HIS A 64 -0.06 2.31 -9.77
CA HIS A 64 0.24 3.73 -9.87
C HIS A 64 1.03 4.26 -8.67
N LEU A 65 1.42 3.40 -7.73
CA LEU A 65 2.19 3.79 -6.55
C LEU A 65 3.54 4.33 -7.01
N ASN A 66 3.79 5.60 -6.71
CA ASN A 66 5.06 6.24 -6.93
C ASN A 66 5.90 6.16 -5.64
N PRO A 67 7.09 5.53 -5.65
CA PRO A 67 7.98 5.48 -4.49
C PRO A 67 8.40 6.86 -3.95
N ALA A 68 8.34 7.91 -4.78
CA ALA A 68 8.63 9.27 -4.36
C ALA A 68 7.44 9.98 -3.69
N ASP A 69 6.23 9.40 -3.74
CA ASP A 69 5.02 9.98 -3.15
C ASP A 69 4.87 9.56 -1.68
N GLN A 70 5.70 10.18 -0.83
CA GLN A 70 5.74 9.92 0.61
C GLN A 70 4.37 10.09 1.31
N PRO A 71 3.56 11.14 1.01
CA PRO A 71 2.21 11.24 1.58
C PRO A 71 1.33 10.02 1.31
N THR A 72 1.38 9.47 0.09
CA THR A 72 0.61 8.27 -0.26
C THR A 72 1.13 7.04 0.48
N ILE A 73 2.45 6.87 0.60
CA ILE A 73 3.06 5.75 1.33
C ILE A 73 2.63 5.79 2.81
N VAL A 74 2.77 6.94 3.47
CA VAL A 74 2.36 7.15 4.87
C VAL A 74 0.87 6.85 5.08
N ARG A 75 0.01 7.29 4.16
CA ARG A 75 -1.42 6.98 4.20
C ARG A 75 -1.67 5.47 4.16
N ILE A 76 -1.05 4.76 3.21
CA ILE A 76 -1.21 3.31 3.06
C ILE A 76 -0.78 2.60 4.34
N LEU A 77 0.40 2.94 4.88
CA LEU A 77 0.94 2.32 6.08
C LEU A 77 0.05 2.56 7.32
N THR A 78 -0.61 3.71 7.39
CA THR A 78 -1.44 4.09 8.54
C THR A 78 -2.85 3.49 8.46
N GLU A 79 -3.49 3.57 7.30
CA GLU A 79 -4.93 3.26 7.16
C GLU A 79 -5.19 1.80 6.76
N TYR A 80 -4.38 1.25 5.86
CA TYR A 80 -4.70 -0.03 5.21
C TYR A 80 -4.55 -1.26 6.10
N PRO A 81 -3.76 -1.27 7.19
CA PRO A 81 -3.80 -2.36 8.16
C PRO A 81 -5.18 -2.55 8.82
N ALA A 82 -5.94 -1.47 9.04
CA ALA A 82 -7.29 -1.57 9.58
C ALA A 82 -8.26 -2.18 8.55
N VAL A 83 -8.18 -1.71 7.30
CA VAL A 83 -8.97 -2.27 6.18
C VAL A 83 -8.67 -3.75 5.99
N LEU A 84 -7.39 -4.14 6.01
CA LEU A 84 -6.98 -5.53 5.85
C LEU A 84 -7.56 -6.44 6.93
N ARG A 85 -7.59 -5.97 8.18
CA ARG A 85 -8.23 -6.69 9.29
C ARG A 85 -9.72 -6.86 9.01
N GLN A 86 -10.44 -5.79 8.67
CA GLN A 86 -11.89 -5.84 8.39
C GLN A 86 -12.24 -6.82 7.27
N VAL A 87 -11.49 -6.84 6.16
CA VAL A 87 -11.76 -7.77 5.05
C VAL A 87 -11.56 -9.23 5.46
N ARG A 88 -10.54 -9.51 6.29
CA ARG A 88 -10.23 -10.86 6.79
C ARG A 88 -11.21 -11.34 7.85
N THR A 89 -11.48 -10.53 8.87
CA THR A 89 -12.32 -10.94 10.02
C THR A 89 -13.80 -10.76 9.74
N GLY A 90 -14.17 -9.86 8.82
CA GLY A 90 -15.54 -9.35 8.70
C GLY A 90 -15.74 -8.05 9.47
N PRO A 91 -16.86 -7.35 9.26
CA PRO A 91 -17.25 -6.27 10.17
C PRO A 91 -17.33 -6.81 11.60
N PRO A 92 -17.10 -5.95 12.63
CA PRO A 92 -17.41 -6.32 14.01
C PRO A 92 -18.88 -6.73 14.16
#